data_AF-E3KCJ2-F1
#
_entry.id   AF-E3KCJ2-F1
#
_cell.length_a   1.000
_cell.length_b   1.000
_cell.length_c   1.000
_cell.angle_alpha   90.00
_cell.angle_beta   90.00
_cell.angle_gamma   90.00
#
_symmetry.space_group_name_H-M   'P 1'
#
loop_
_entity.id
_entity.type
_entity.pdbx_description
1 polymer ?
#
loop_
_entity_poly.entity_id
_entity_poly.type
_entity_poly.pdbx_seq_one_letter_code
_entity_poly.pdbx_strand_id
1 'polypeptide(L)'
;MINPKTLASERLAGAKRPPGRGLPRRPCVSAAFRRSPQPSVRPACDEYDSTEHHQNSAIMSSNKTFRVKRCLAKAQVQNRPIPQWCRLKTDAKITYNAKRRHWRRTKLNL
;
A
#
# COMPACT_ATOMS: atom_id res chain seq x y z
N MET A 1 -4.73 -1.10 60.89
CA MET A 1 -3.40 -1.58 61.34
C MET A 1 -2.80 -2.45 60.26
N ILE A 2 -1.48 -2.48 60.22
CA ILE A 2 -0.60 -2.78 59.09
C ILE A 2 -0.47 -4.29 58.83
N ASN A 3 -0.52 -4.68 57.55
CA ASN A 3 -0.24 -6.01 57.02
C ASN A 3 1.23 -6.43 57.19
N PRO A 4 1.52 -7.74 57.15
CA PRO A 4 2.53 -8.16 56.17
C PRO A 4 2.33 -9.57 55.56
N LYS A 5 2.54 -9.62 54.23
CA LYS A 5 3.36 -10.63 53.54
C LYS A 5 2.99 -12.11 53.71
N THR A 6 2.22 -12.63 52.77
CA THR A 6 2.42 -14.02 52.29
C THR A 6 2.75 -14.01 50.81
N LEU A 7 3.83 -14.71 50.53
CA LEU A 7 4.61 -14.75 49.30
C LEU A 7 3.87 -15.57 48.25
N ALA A 8 3.62 -14.99 47.08
CA ALA A 8 3.37 -15.75 45.86
C ALA A 8 3.89 -14.96 44.65
N SER A 9 5.19 -14.70 44.65
CA SER A 9 5.90 -14.31 43.44
C SER A 9 6.23 -15.58 42.64
N GLU A 10 5.24 -16.14 41.95
CA GLU A 10 5.52 -17.11 40.89
C GLU A 10 6.03 -16.37 39.66
N ARG A 11 7.36 -16.27 39.61
CA ARG A 11 8.12 -15.95 38.41
C ARG A 11 7.83 -17.04 37.38
N LEU A 12 6.94 -16.79 36.43
CA LEU A 12 6.95 -17.54 35.18
C LEU A 12 8.27 -17.27 34.47
N ALA A 13 9.16 -18.26 34.56
CA ALA A 13 10.44 -18.31 33.89
C ALA A 13 10.26 -17.96 32.41
N GLY A 14 11.11 -17.05 31.93
CA GLY A 14 11.17 -16.67 30.53
C GLY A 14 11.36 -17.90 29.64
N ALA A 15 10.37 -18.15 28.78
CA ALA A 15 10.51 -19.07 27.67
C ALA A 15 11.67 -18.58 26.79
N LYS A 16 12.81 -19.27 26.89
CA LYS A 16 13.95 -19.13 25.97
C LYS A 16 13.42 -19.31 24.56
N ARG A 17 13.42 -18.24 23.76
CA ARG A 17 13.15 -18.31 22.32
C ARG A 17 14.08 -19.37 21.71
N PRO A 18 13.58 -20.33 20.90
CA PRO A 18 14.45 -21.28 20.23
C PRO A 18 15.41 -20.51 19.30
N PRO A 19 16.68 -20.94 19.18
CA PRO A 19 17.60 -20.30 18.25
C PRO A 19 17.04 -20.42 16.84
N GLY A 20 16.94 -19.26 16.17
CA GLY A 20 16.46 -19.17 14.79
C GLY A 20 17.31 -20.07 13.90
N ARG A 21 16.68 -21.08 13.30
CA ARG A 21 17.27 -21.84 12.21
C ARG A 21 17.56 -20.86 11.08
N GLY A 22 18.84 -20.56 10.89
CA GLY A 22 19.32 -19.72 9.81
C GLY A 22 18.77 -20.23 8.49
N LEU A 23 18.03 -19.39 7.77
CA LEU A 23 17.71 -19.64 6.38
C LEU A 23 19.05 -19.80 5.64
N PRO A 24 19.21 -20.81 4.78
CA PRO A 24 20.44 -20.96 4.01
C PRO A 24 20.66 -19.68 3.20
N ARG A 25 21.83 -19.07 3.38
CA ARG A 25 22.27 -17.97 2.53
C ARG A 25 22.28 -18.51 1.10
N ARG A 26 21.34 -18.02 0.29
CA ARG A 26 21.33 -18.27 -1.15
C ARG A 26 22.71 -17.91 -1.69
N PRO A 27 23.42 -18.81 -2.39
CA PRO A 27 24.65 -18.43 -3.06
C PRO A 27 24.32 -17.33 -4.08
N CYS A 28 25.01 -16.20 -3.96
CA CYS A 28 25.06 -15.19 -5.00
C CYS A 28 25.78 -15.80 -6.21
N VAL A 29 25.02 -16.47 -7.08
CA VAL A 29 25.52 -16.78 -8.41
C VAL A 29 25.58 -15.47 -9.19
N SER A 30 26.74 -14.84 -9.09
CA SER A 30 27.25 -13.83 -10.02
C SER A 30 27.41 -14.49 -11.39
N ALA A 31 26.30 -14.74 -12.09
CA ALA A 31 26.30 -15.21 -13.45
C ALA A 31 26.33 -13.99 -14.38
N ALA A 32 27.55 -13.66 -14.77
CA ALA A 32 27.97 -13.01 -16.01
C ALA A 32 26.84 -12.37 -16.85
N PHE A 33 26.83 -11.05 -16.77
CA PHE A 33 26.46 -10.14 -17.83
C PHE A 33 26.99 -10.60 -19.20
N ARG A 34 26.19 -11.35 -19.97
CA ARG A 34 26.38 -11.49 -21.41
C ARG A 34 25.44 -10.50 -22.09
N ARG A 35 25.97 -9.32 -22.43
CA ARG A 35 25.34 -8.41 -23.39
C ARG A 35 25.32 -9.11 -24.75
N SER A 36 24.15 -9.52 -25.21
CA SER A 36 23.95 -9.83 -26.62
C SER A 36 24.13 -8.55 -27.46
N PRO A 37 24.88 -8.59 -28.58
CA PRO A 37 24.94 -7.47 -29.53
C PRO A 37 23.60 -7.29 -30.23
N GLN A 38 23.09 -6.05 -30.28
CA GLN A 38 21.88 -5.69 -31.00
C GLN A 38 22.16 -5.64 -32.52
N PRO A 39 21.35 -6.25 -33.39
CA PRO A 39 21.42 -5.99 -34.83
C PRO A 39 20.84 -4.61 -35.15
N SER A 40 21.68 -3.76 -35.75
CA SER A 40 21.30 -2.46 -36.30
C SER A 40 20.54 -2.64 -37.63
N VAL A 41 19.22 -2.63 -37.57
CA VAL A 41 18.36 -2.35 -38.72
C VAL A 41 17.18 -1.52 -38.21
N ARG A 42 17.24 -0.21 -38.47
CA ARG A 42 16.12 0.72 -38.33
C ARG A 42 15.37 0.72 -39.67
N PRO A 43 14.08 0.34 -39.73
CA PRO A 43 13.21 0.77 -40.80
C PRO A 43 12.81 2.23 -40.54
N ALA A 44 12.98 3.07 -41.56
CA ALA A 44 12.40 4.41 -41.63
C ALA A 44 10.91 4.32 -42.04
N CYS A 45 10.21 5.45 -41.83
CA CYS A 45 8.83 5.82 -42.19
C CYS A 45 7.65 5.16 -41.43
N ASP A 46 7.30 5.82 -40.31
CA ASP A 46 6.00 6.48 -40.10
C ASP A 46 4.71 5.67 -40.29
N GLU A 47 4.34 4.92 -39.25
CA GLU A 47 2.94 4.75 -38.88
C GLU A 47 2.81 5.07 -37.39
N TYR A 48 2.83 6.37 -37.08
CA TYR A 48 2.43 6.89 -35.78
C TYR A 48 0.91 6.73 -35.69
N ASP A 49 0.48 5.60 -35.13
CA ASP A 49 -0.92 5.43 -34.72
C ASP A 49 -1.26 6.60 -33.79
N SER A 50 -2.09 7.49 -34.30
CA SER A 50 -2.55 8.70 -33.62
C SER A 50 -3.59 8.30 -32.59
N THR A 51 -3.18 7.54 -31.57
CA THR A 51 -3.97 7.41 -30.35
C THR A 51 -3.92 8.73 -29.61
N GLU A 52 -4.83 9.63 -29.99
CA GLU A 52 -5.45 10.70 -29.22
C GLU A 52 -4.82 10.86 -27.82
N HIS A 53 -3.79 11.69 -27.72
CA HIS A 53 -3.37 12.24 -26.44
C HIS A 53 -4.49 13.13 -25.92
N HIS A 54 -5.46 12.52 -25.23
CA HIS A 54 -6.45 13.20 -24.42
C HIS A 54 -5.67 14.21 -23.56
N GLN A 55 -5.86 15.50 -23.82
CA GLN A 55 -5.12 16.56 -23.17
C GLN A 55 -5.43 16.55 -21.67
N ASN A 56 -4.65 15.79 -20.92
CA ASN A 56 -4.49 15.96 -19.49
C ASN A 56 -3.95 17.37 -19.31
N SER A 57 -4.81 18.26 -18.86
CA SER A 57 -4.50 19.64 -18.47
C SER A 57 -3.60 19.60 -17.24
N ALA A 58 -2.34 19.22 -17.46
CA ALA A 58 -1.24 19.28 -16.51
C ALA A 58 -0.74 20.73 -16.32
N ILE A 59 -1.63 21.71 -16.39
CA ILE A 59 -1.31 23.11 -16.11
C ILE A 59 -1.67 23.36 -14.65
N MET A 60 -0.64 23.22 -13.82
CA MET A 60 -0.57 23.46 -12.36
C MET A 60 -1.39 22.50 -11.47
N SER A 61 -0.73 21.44 -11.01
CA SER A 61 -1.27 20.53 -9.97
C SER A 61 -1.70 21.27 -8.68
N SER A 62 -1.06 22.39 -8.35
CA SER A 62 -1.33 23.21 -7.16
C SER A 62 -2.63 24.03 -7.26
N ASN A 63 -2.89 24.64 -8.42
CA ASN A 63 -3.98 25.59 -8.61
C ASN A 63 -5.23 24.90 -9.15
N LYS A 64 -6.02 24.34 -8.21
CA LYS A 64 -7.27 23.63 -8.52
C LYS A 64 -8.50 24.54 -8.39
N THR A 65 -9.50 24.32 -9.25
CA THR A 65 -10.82 24.95 -9.11
C THR A 65 -11.52 24.51 -7.82
N PHE A 66 -12.47 25.31 -7.33
CA PHE A 66 -13.20 25.01 -6.11
C PHE A 66 -14.00 23.69 -6.18
N ARG A 67 -14.58 23.38 -7.35
CA ARG A 67 -15.30 22.12 -7.59
C ARG A 67 -14.38 20.92 -7.41
N VAL A 68 -13.18 20.95 -8.00
CA VAL A 68 -12.19 19.88 -7.86
C VAL A 68 -11.71 19.75 -6.42
N LYS A 69 -11.44 20.88 -5.73
CA LYS A 69 -11.06 20.88 -4.31
C LYS A 69 -12.12 20.22 -3.43
N ARG A 70 -13.40 20.52 -3.66
CA ARG A 70 -14.52 19.88 -2.95
C ARG A 70 -14.59 18.38 -3.21
N CYS A 71 -14.43 17.95 -4.47
CA CYS A 71 -14.41 16.52 -4.81
C CYS A 71 -13.24 15.79 -4.15
N LEU A 72 -12.03 16.38 -4.15
CA LEU A 72 -10.86 15.81 -3.48
C LEU A 72 -11.04 15.73 -1.96
N ALA A 73 -11.58 16.78 -1.34
CA ALA A 73 -11.87 16.78 0.09
C ALA A 73 -12.88 15.69 0.47
N LYS A 74 -13.97 15.54 -0.31
CA LYS A 74 -14.96 14.46 -0.10
C LYS A 74 -14.33 13.08 -0.28
N ALA A 75 -13.53 12.89 -1.33
CA ALA A 75 -12.83 11.63 -1.58
C ALA A 75 -11.84 11.29 -0.44
N GLN A 76 -11.20 12.31 0.15
CA GLN A 76 -10.35 12.12 1.31
C GLN A 76 -11.18 11.71 2.53
N VAL A 77 -12.30 12.36 2.83
CA VAL A 77 -13.16 12.03 3.99
C VAL A 77 -13.79 10.64 3.86
N GLN A 78 -14.21 10.23 2.66
CA GLN A 78 -14.81 8.90 2.43
C GLN A 78 -13.80 7.75 2.61
N ASN A 79 -12.51 8.03 2.42
CA ASN A 79 -11.44 7.02 2.52
C ASN A 79 -11.00 6.81 3.99
N ARG A 80 -11.92 6.32 4.81
CA ARG A 80 -11.72 6.03 6.24
C ARG A 80 -12.14 4.59 6.57
N PRO A 81 -11.51 3.95 7.58
CA PRO A 81 -11.98 2.67 8.09
C PRO A 81 -13.36 2.81 8.75
N ILE A 82 -14.11 1.70 8.80
CA ILE A 82 -15.41 1.66 9.48
C ILE A 82 -15.17 1.79 11.00
N PRO A 83 -15.98 2.60 11.71
CA PRO A 83 -15.90 2.72 13.17
C PRO A 83 -16.09 1.37 13.88
N GLN A 84 -15.44 1.21 15.02
CA GLN A 84 -15.42 -0.06 15.74
C GLN A 84 -16.78 -0.44 16.32
N TRP A 85 -17.53 0.51 16.88
CA TRP A 85 -18.89 0.25 17.39
C TRP A 85 -19.85 -0.25 16.30
N CYS A 86 -19.67 0.15 15.03
CA CYS A 86 -20.47 -0.36 13.92
C CYS A 86 -20.23 -1.86 13.68
N ARG A 87 -19.01 -2.35 13.93
CA ARG A 87 -18.67 -3.78 13.81
C ARG A 87 -19.24 -4.61 14.95
N LEU A 88 -19.42 -4.00 16.12
CA LEU A 88 -19.94 -4.65 17.31
C LEU A 88 -21.47 -4.76 17.33
N LYS A 89 -22.17 -4.14 16.38
CA LYS A 89 -23.63 -4.30 16.28
C LYS A 89 -23.97 -5.74 15.90
N THR A 90 -24.97 -6.32 16.56
CA THR A 90 -25.52 -7.64 16.22
C THR A 90 -26.02 -7.63 14.76
N ASP A 91 -25.80 -8.73 14.05
CA ASP A 91 -26.13 -8.91 12.62
C ASP A 91 -25.48 -7.89 11.66
N ALA A 92 -24.32 -7.34 12.02
CA ALA A 92 -23.56 -6.46 11.15
C ALA A 92 -22.91 -7.22 9.97
N LYS A 93 -23.57 -7.20 8.79
CA LYS A 93 -23.03 -7.75 7.53
C LYS A 93 -21.75 -7.06 7.03
N ILE A 94 -21.53 -5.79 7.40
CA ILE A 94 -20.43 -4.97 6.86
C ILE A 94 -19.25 -4.94 7.84
N THR A 95 -18.17 -5.67 7.51
CA THR A 95 -16.96 -5.75 8.35
C THR A 95 -15.85 -4.78 7.94
N TYR A 96 -15.77 -4.40 6.66
CA TYR A 96 -14.78 -3.47 6.12
C TYR A 96 -15.37 -2.57 5.04
N ASN A 97 -14.71 -1.43 4.77
CA ASN A 97 -15.14 -0.50 3.72
C ASN A 97 -14.66 -1.02 2.36
N ALA A 98 -15.54 -1.68 1.61
CA ALA A 98 -15.25 -2.22 0.29
C ALA A 98 -14.86 -1.14 -0.74
N LYS A 99 -15.33 0.11 -0.55
CA LYS A 99 -15.04 1.24 -1.44
C LYS A 99 -13.76 2.00 -1.05
N ARG A 100 -12.99 1.50 -0.08
CA ARG A 100 -11.75 2.13 0.36
C ARG A 100 -10.71 2.13 -0.78
N ARG A 101 -10.00 3.23 -0.95
CA ARG A 101 -9.09 3.44 -2.11
C ARG A 101 -7.65 3.68 -1.66
N HIS A 102 -6.67 3.19 -2.42
CA HIS A 102 -5.25 3.58 -2.24
C HIS A 102 -4.77 4.37 -3.45
N TRP A 103 -4.17 5.54 -3.21
CA TRP A 103 -3.80 6.50 -4.26
C TRP A 103 -2.75 6.00 -5.25
N ARG A 104 -1.92 5.02 -4.86
CA ARG A 104 -0.97 4.37 -5.78
C ARG A 104 -1.62 3.35 -6.70
N ARG A 105 -2.71 2.69 -6.27
CA ARG A 105 -3.33 1.59 -7.03
C ARG A 105 -4.44 2.05 -7.96
N THR A 106 -5.35 2.89 -7.48
CA THR A 106 -6.52 3.34 -8.25
C THR A 106 -6.59 4.86 -8.24
N LYS A 107 -6.80 5.48 -9.40
CA LYS A 107 -6.83 6.94 -9.54
C LYS A 107 -8.26 7.49 -9.40
N LEU A 108 -8.37 8.80 -9.16
CA LEU A 108 -9.64 9.51 -9.24
C LEU A 108 -9.75 10.00 -10.69
N ASN A 109 -10.82 9.62 -11.37
CA ASN A 109 -11.10 10.07 -12.74
C ASN A 109 -11.85 11.40 -12.63
N LEU A 110 -11.12 12.47 -12.30
CA LEU A 110 -11.63 13.82 -12.02
C LEU A 110 -10.85 14.87 -12.79
#